data_AF-A0A257KQ17-F1
#
_entry.id   AF-A0A257KQ17-F1
#
_cell.length_a   1.000
_cell.length_b   1.000
_cell.length_c   1.000
_cell.angle_alpha   90.00
_cell.angle_beta   90.00
_cell.angle_gamma   90.00
#
_symmetry.space_group_name_H-M   'P 1'
#
loop_
_entity.id
_entity.type
_entity.pdbx_description
1 polymer ?
#
loop_
_entity_poly.entity_id
_entity_poly.type
_entity_poly.pdbx_seq_one_letter_code
_entity_poly.pdbx_strand_id
1 'polypeptide(L)'
;MAQPPTPDDRLATLMAALASEPWRFDFFQALRQIDARQPQRPRLGTARRPADEAVRLGQTPAMSFAPATLHGLRQPEGGGVPRIDVRFFGLFGPNGPLPLHLTEYARERQLHHGDETLARFADLFHHRLLLLFYRAWAQAQPT
;
A
#
# COMPACT_ATOMS: atom_id res chain seq x y z
N MET A 1 -0.99 -37.40 0.04
CA MET A 1 -0.06 -36.38 -0.47
C MET A 1 -0.87 -35.11 -0.71
N ALA A 2 -0.62 -34.03 0.03
CA ALA A 2 -1.32 -32.77 -0.19
C ALA A 2 -0.82 -32.12 -1.50
N GLN A 3 -1.74 -31.80 -2.40
CA GLN A 3 -1.43 -31.08 -3.64
C GLN A 3 -0.78 -29.73 -3.30
N PRO A 4 0.31 -29.32 -3.96
CA PRO A 4 0.93 -28.03 -3.70
C PRO A 4 -0.07 -26.89 -3.97
N PRO A 5 -0.10 -25.84 -3.15
CA PRO A 5 -1.06 -24.74 -3.29
C PRO A 5 -0.89 -24.05 -4.65
N THR A 6 -2.02 -23.73 -5.29
CA THR A 6 -2.05 -23.05 -6.59
C THR A 6 -1.48 -21.62 -6.46
N PRO A 7 -1.04 -20.99 -7.56
CA PRO A 7 -0.52 -19.61 -7.51
C PRO A 7 -1.49 -18.61 -6.87
N ASP A 8 -2.79 -18.74 -7.15
CA ASP A 8 -3.84 -17.89 -6.59
C ASP A 8 -4.00 -18.11 -5.08
N ASP A 9 -3.90 -19.36 -4.60
CA ASP A 9 -3.93 -19.68 -3.17
C ASP A 9 -2.75 -19.04 -2.42
N ARG A 10 -1.56 -19.02 -3.05
CA ARG A 10 -0.36 -18.40 -2.45
C ARG A 10 -0.48 -16.89 -2.36
N LEU A 11 -1.10 -16.25 -3.34
CA LEU A 11 -1.38 -14.82 -3.31
C LEU A 11 -2.41 -14.49 -2.23
N ALA A 12 -3.52 -15.25 -2.16
CA ALA A 12 -4.54 -15.07 -1.15
C ALA A 12 -3.96 -15.25 0.27
N THR A 13 -3.11 -16.26 0.47
CA THR A 13 -2.40 -16.49 1.75
C THR A 13 -1.50 -15.31 2.10
N LEU A 14 -0.74 -14.77 1.14
CA LEU A 14 0.10 -13.60 1.35
C LEU A 14 -0.74 -12.37 1.73
N MET A 15 -1.85 -12.11 1.02
CA MET A 15 -2.73 -10.97 1.28
C MET A 15 -3.39 -11.07 2.65
N ALA A 16 -3.82 -12.26 3.06
CA ALA A 16 -4.37 -12.51 4.39
C ALA A 16 -3.33 -12.27 5.48
N ALA A 17 -2.09 -12.75 5.30
CA ALA A 17 -1.00 -12.51 6.24
C ALA A 17 -0.68 -11.01 6.36
N LEU A 18 -0.59 -10.29 5.22
CA LEU A 18 -0.40 -8.84 5.17
C LEU A 18 -1.52 -8.05 5.85
N ALA A 19 -2.78 -8.50 5.72
CA ALA A 19 -3.91 -7.88 6.38
C ALA A 19 -3.88 -8.09 7.90
N SER A 20 -3.45 -9.27 8.36
CA SER A 20 -3.40 -9.62 9.79
C SER A 20 -2.24 -8.99 10.54
N GLU A 21 -1.02 -9.03 9.99
CA GLU A 21 0.21 -8.61 10.66
C GLU A 21 1.09 -7.76 9.73
N PRO A 22 0.62 -6.61 9.24
CA PRO A 22 1.33 -5.78 8.26
C PRO A 22 2.72 -5.35 8.75
N TRP A 23 2.90 -5.16 10.07
CA TRP A 23 4.16 -4.74 10.67
C TRP A 23 5.30 -5.76 10.54
N ARG A 24 5.02 -7.01 10.19
CA ARG A 24 6.03 -8.05 9.96
C ARG A 24 6.63 -7.99 8.56
N PHE A 25 6.06 -7.18 7.68
CA PHE A 25 6.46 -7.11 6.28
C PHE A 25 7.23 -5.83 5.99
N ASP A 26 8.32 -5.95 5.25
CA ASP A 26 8.96 -4.82 4.60
C ASP A 26 8.18 -4.42 3.34
N PHE A 27 8.07 -3.12 3.09
CA PHE A 27 7.31 -2.56 1.96
C PHE A 27 7.82 -3.10 0.62
N PHE A 28 9.13 -3.07 0.38
CA PHE A 28 9.70 -3.47 -0.90
C PHE A 28 9.56 -4.97 -1.13
N GLN A 29 9.86 -5.77 -0.10
CA GLN A 29 9.73 -7.22 -0.18
C GLN A 29 8.27 -7.65 -0.36
N ALA A 30 7.32 -7.00 0.32
CA ALA A 30 5.90 -7.27 0.15
C ALA A 30 5.46 -7.02 -1.29
N LEU A 31 5.80 -5.88 -1.87
CA LEU A 31 5.44 -5.56 -3.26
C LEU A 31 6.12 -6.50 -4.26
N ARG A 32 7.38 -6.88 -4.05
CA ARG A 32 8.06 -7.88 -4.88
C ARG A 32 7.38 -9.23 -4.82
N GLN A 33 6.95 -9.65 -3.65
CA GLN A 33 6.23 -10.90 -3.46
C GLN A 33 4.86 -10.90 -4.15
N ILE A 34 4.17 -9.76 -4.18
CA ILE A 34 2.91 -9.58 -4.90
C ILE A 34 3.16 -9.63 -6.42
N ASP A 35 4.13 -8.85 -6.91
CA ASP A 35 4.51 -8.77 -8.33
C ASP A 35 4.88 -10.16 -8.89
N ALA A 36 5.70 -10.93 -8.14
CA ALA A 36 6.13 -12.27 -8.55
C ALA A 36 4.98 -13.30 -8.62
N ARG A 37 3.91 -13.12 -7.84
CA ARG A 37 2.76 -14.03 -7.80
C ARG A 37 1.69 -13.67 -8.84
N GLN A 38 1.87 -12.60 -9.61
CA GLN A 38 0.93 -12.15 -10.63
C GLN A 38 1.59 -11.89 -11.99
N PRO A 39 2.24 -12.90 -12.61
CA PRO A 39 3.00 -12.73 -13.85
C PRO A 39 2.15 -12.30 -15.06
N GLN A 40 0.83 -12.49 -14.99
CA GLN A 40 -0.11 -12.11 -16.05
C GLN A 40 -0.49 -10.62 -16.01
N ARG A 41 -0.14 -9.90 -14.93
CA ARG A 41 -0.40 -8.46 -14.79
C ARG A 41 0.84 -7.65 -15.13
N PRO A 42 0.68 -6.38 -15.53
CA PRO A 42 1.82 -5.47 -15.64
C PRO A 42 2.59 -5.42 -14.32
N ARG A 43 3.92 -5.34 -14.40
CA ARG A 43 4.73 -5.15 -13.20
C ARG A 43 4.31 -3.88 -12.47
N LEU A 44 4.30 -3.91 -11.14
CA LEU A 44 3.91 -2.76 -10.33
C LEU A 44 4.65 -1.47 -10.77
N GLY A 45 3.88 -0.42 -11.07
CA GLY A 45 4.41 0.88 -11.51
C GLY A 45 4.79 0.96 -13.00
N THR A 46 4.45 -0.07 -13.78
CA THR A 46 4.54 -0.05 -15.26
C THR A 46 3.18 0.06 -15.93
N ALA A 47 2.08 -0.13 -15.20
CA ALA A 47 0.74 0.00 -15.75
C ALA A 47 0.48 1.44 -16.22
N ARG A 48 -0.31 1.58 -17.30
CA ARG A 48 -0.70 2.87 -17.87
C ARG A 48 -1.81 3.53 -17.05
N ARG A 49 -2.73 2.75 -16.51
CA ARG A 49 -3.86 3.22 -15.71
C ARG A 49 -3.73 2.70 -14.28
N PRO A 50 -4.02 3.52 -13.25
CA PRO A 50 -4.06 3.05 -11.86
C PRO A 50 -5.00 1.87 -11.61
N ALA A 51 -6.04 1.71 -12.43
CA ALA A 51 -6.99 0.60 -12.33
C ALA A 51 -6.39 -0.75 -12.76
N ASP A 52 -5.31 -0.74 -13.56
CA ASP A 52 -4.67 -1.94 -14.08
C ASP A 52 -3.57 -2.46 -13.11
N GLU A 53 -3.25 -1.70 -12.06
CA GLU A 53 -2.29 -2.11 -11.03
C GLU A 53 -2.89 -3.21 -10.14
N ALA A 54 -2.02 -4.12 -9.66
CA ALA A 54 -2.41 -5.23 -8.80
C ALA A 54 -2.92 -4.81 -7.41
N VAL A 55 -2.41 -3.70 -6.91
CA VAL A 55 -2.74 -3.13 -5.60
C VAL A 55 -2.83 -1.62 -5.70
N ARG A 56 -3.69 -1.01 -4.89
CA ARG A 56 -3.67 0.44 -4.65
C ARG A 56 -2.78 0.74 -3.48
N LEU A 57 -1.97 1.79 -3.60
CA LEU A 57 -1.09 2.26 -2.54
C LEU A 57 -1.59 3.62 -2.06
N GLY A 58 -1.63 3.80 -0.75
CA GLY A 58 -2.07 5.05 -0.14
C GLY A 58 -1.35 5.31 1.17
N GLN A 59 -1.62 6.47 1.75
CA GLN A 59 -1.06 6.86 3.04
C GLN A 59 -2.15 6.88 4.12
N THR A 60 -1.80 6.53 5.36
CA THR A 60 -2.60 6.85 6.55
C THR A 60 -2.01 8.05 7.28
N PRO A 61 -2.78 9.15 7.48
CA PRO A 61 -2.36 10.27 8.31
C PRO A 61 -2.12 9.83 9.76
N ALA A 62 -0.95 10.12 10.30
CA ALA A 62 -0.57 9.75 11.66
C ALA A 62 0.34 10.81 12.28
N MET A 63 0.27 11.02 13.58
CA MET A 63 1.18 11.96 14.29
C MET A 63 2.36 11.26 14.94
N SER A 64 2.26 9.93 15.11
CA SER A 64 3.31 9.12 15.70
C SER A 64 4.33 8.71 14.65
N PHE A 65 5.56 8.43 15.09
CA PHE A 65 6.51 7.70 14.27
C PHE A 65 5.94 6.34 13.86
N ALA A 66 6.21 5.94 12.62
CA ALA A 66 5.74 4.68 12.07
C ALA A 66 6.59 3.53 12.62
N PRO A 67 6.02 2.57 13.39
CA PRO A 67 6.77 1.43 13.88
C PRO A 67 7.13 0.43 12.76
N ALA A 68 6.39 0.47 11.65
CA ALA A 68 6.63 -0.29 10.44
C ALA A 68 6.19 0.53 9.23
N THR A 69 6.75 0.21 8.06
CA THR A 69 6.45 0.90 6.80
C THR A 69 5.01 0.68 6.36
N LEU A 70 4.53 -0.56 6.44
CA LEU A 70 3.15 -0.92 6.15
C LEU A 70 2.24 -0.68 7.36
N HIS A 71 1.13 0.01 7.14
CA HIS A 71 0.10 0.21 8.14
C HIS A 71 -0.96 -0.88 8.12
N GLY A 72 -1.40 -1.28 6.93
CA GLY A 72 -2.42 -2.29 6.76
C GLY A 72 -2.79 -2.53 5.32
N LEU A 73 -3.56 -3.60 5.11
CA LEU A 73 -4.17 -3.95 3.84
C LEU A 73 -5.68 -4.00 4.02
N ARG A 74 -6.40 -3.30 3.14
CA ARG A 74 -7.87 -3.26 3.13
C ARG A 74 -8.38 -3.84 1.81
N GLN A 75 -9.17 -4.91 1.92
CA GLN A 75 -9.92 -5.46 0.81
C GLN A 75 -11.22 -4.65 0.65
N PRO A 76 -11.54 -4.12 -0.54
CA PRO A 76 -12.83 -3.46 -0.75
C PRO A 76 -13.98 -4.46 -0.65
N GLU A 77 -15.07 -4.05 0.00
CA GLU A 77 -16.33 -4.80 0.03
C GLU A 77 -16.89 -4.93 -1.40
N GLY A 78 -17.35 -6.14 -1.77
CA GLY A 78 -17.82 -6.43 -3.14
C GLY A 78 -16.73 -6.82 -4.13
N GLY A 79 -15.48 -6.96 -3.67
CA GLY A 79 -14.36 -7.32 -4.53
C GLY A 79 -13.74 -6.10 -5.23
N GLY A 80 -12.50 -6.23 -5.69
CA GLY A 80 -11.76 -5.14 -6.31
C GLY A 80 -10.28 -5.16 -5.94
N VAL A 81 -9.58 -4.11 -6.35
CA VAL A 81 -8.14 -3.97 -6.12
C VAL A 81 -7.89 -3.67 -4.63
N PRO A 82 -7.15 -4.53 -3.91
CA PRO A 82 -6.85 -4.31 -2.50
C PRO A 82 -6.00 -3.05 -2.33
N ARG A 83 -6.20 -2.35 -1.22
CA ARG A 83 -5.46 -1.14 -0.86
C ARG A 83 -4.46 -1.44 0.25
N ILE A 84 -3.21 -1.08 0.05
CA ILE A 84 -2.16 -1.09 1.06
C ILE A 84 -1.91 0.36 1.50
N ASP A 85 -2.06 0.61 2.79
CA ASP A 85 -1.76 1.92 3.37
C ASP A 85 -0.36 1.90 4.04
N VAL A 86 0.41 2.95 3.83
CA VAL A 86 1.74 3.15 4.41
C VAL A 86 1.77 4.34 5.36
N ARG A 87 2.79 4.40 6.23
CA ARG A 87 3.00 5.53 7.16
C ARG A 87 4.36 6.23 7.02
N PHE A 88 5.24 5.77 6.13
CA PHE A 88 6.60 6.31 5.99
C PHE A 88 6.78 7.32 4.85
N PHE A 89 5.88 7.31 3.86
CA PHE A 89 6.01 8.13 2.65
C PHE A 89 4.67 8.76 2.27
N GLY A 90 4.72 10.04 1.95
CA GLY A 90 3.60 10.85 1.48
C GLY A 90 3.58 12.23 2.13
N LEU A 91 2.44 12.90 2.06
CA LEU A 91 2.26 14.29 2.47
C LEU A 91 2.04 14.47 3.98
N PHE A 92 1.43 13.49 4.62
CA PHE A 92 1.05 13.58 6.04
C PHE A 92 2.13 12.98 6.95
N GLY A 93 2.12 13.34 8.23
CA GLY A 93 3.00 12.75 9.22
C GLY A 93 3.94 13.74 9.90
N PRO A 94 4.61 13.33 10.98
CA PRO A 94 5.58 14.18 11.67
C PRO A 94 6.77 14.57 10.77
N ASN A 95 7.09 13.72 9.79
CA ASN A 95 8.14 13.97 8.78
C ASN A 95 7.55 14.30 7.40
N GLY A 96 6.24 14.58 7.33
CA GLY A 96 5.56 14.94 6.09
C GLY A 96 5.91 16.36 5.66
N PRO A 97 5.89 16.66 4.35
CA PRO A 97 6.16 18.00 3.83
C PRO A 97 5.04 19.01 4.12
N LEU A 98 3.83 18.57 4.41
CA LEU A 98 2.73 19.48 4.75
C LEU A 98 2.82 19.96 6.21
N PRO A 99 2.32 21.18 6.50
CA PRO A 99 2.17 21.65 7.87
C PRO A 99 1.44 20.64 8.76
N LEU A 100 1.94 20.48 9.99
CA LEU A 100 1.47 19.43 10.91
C LEU A 100 -0.03 19.51 11.21
N HIS A 101 -0.59 20.72 11.30
CA HIS A 101 -2.03 20.93 11.53
C HIS A 101 -2.91 20.32 10.42
N LEU A 102 -2.42 20.19 9.19
CA LEU A 102 -3.15 19.49 8.11
C LEU A 102 -3.13 17.98 8.31
N THR A 103 -2.07 17.43 8.89
CA THR A 103 -2.02 16.02 9.30
C THR A 103 -3.01 15.75 10.42
N GLU A 104 -3.06 16.63 11.42
CA GLU A 104 -4.05 16.55 12.51
C GLU A 104 -5.47 16.60 11.96
N TYR A 105 -5.77 17.59 11.10
CA TYR A 105 -7.08 17.72 10.47
C TYR A 105 -7.48 16.48 9.68
N ALA A 106 -6.60 15.96 8.81
CA ALA A 106 -6.89 14.76 8.02
C ALA A 106 -7.12 13.53 8.93
N ARG A 107 -6.33 13.39 10.00
CA ARG A 107 -6.46 12.30 10.96
C ARG A 107 -7.75 12.41 11.77
N GLU A 108 -8.14 13.59 12.21
CA GLU A 108 -9.36 13.83 12.98
C GLU A 108 -10.61 13.53 12.14
N ARG A 109 -10.64 13.99 10.87
CA ARG A 109 -11.70 13.65 9.91
C ARG A 109 -11.87 12.15 9.77
N GLN A 110 -10.76 11.43 9.62
CA GLN A 110 -10.81 9.97 9.49
C GLN A 110 -11.29 9.27 10.78
N LEU A 111 -10.78 9.66 11.96
CA LEU A 111 -11.07 8.97 13.21
C LEU A 111 -12.43 9.30 13.81
N HIS A 112 -12.83 10.58 13.78
CA HIS A 112 -14.02 11.07 14.48
C HIS A 112 -15.22 11.30 13.56
N HIS A 113 -14.98 11.50 12.26
CA HIS A 113 -16.04 11.79 11.28
C HIS A 113 -16.20 10.72 10.21
N GLY A 114 -15.37 9.65 10.25
CA GLY A 114 -15.38 8.60 9.23
C GLY A 114 -15.09 9.11 7.81
N ASP A 115 -14.47 10.29 7.70
CA ASP A 115 -14.24 10.95 6.42
C ASP A 115 -12.77 10.82 6.01
N GLU A 116 -12.53 9.95 5.01
CA GLU A 116 -11.20 9.76 4.43
C GLU A 116 -10.91 10.69 3.24
N THR A 117 -11.82 11.61 2.88
CA THR A 117 -11.78 12.34 1.59
C THR A 117 -10.46 13.04 1.34
N LEU A 118 -9.93 13.79 2.31
CA LEU A 118 -8.66 14.50 2.16
C LEU A 118 -7.48 13.53 1.96
N ALA A 119 -7.44 12.45 2.75
CA ALA A 119 -6.41 11.42 2.62
C ALA A 119 -6.51 10.70 1.27
N ARG A 120 -7.72 10.37 0.82
CA ARG A 120 -7.96 9.70 -0.47
C ARG A 120 -7.68 10.59 -1.68
N PHE A 121 -7.95 11.89 -1.55
CA PHE A 121 -7.56 12.87 -2.55
C PHE A 121 -6.04 12.92 -2.71
N ALA A 122 -5.30 12.97 -1.60
CA ALA A 122 -3.84 12.95 -1.65
C ALA A 122 -3.28 11.66 -2.27
N ASP A 123 -3.97 10.54 -2.09
CA ASP A 123 -3.57 9.25 -2.67
C ASP A 123 -3.62 9.19 -4.20
N LEU A 124 -4.34 10.10 -4.86
CA LEU A 124 -4.25 10.27 -6.31
C LEU A 124 -2.80 10.50 -6.76
N PHE A 125 -2.01 11.19 -5.92
CA PHE A 125 -0.60 11.45 -6.14
C PHE A 125 0.28 10.38 -5.48
N HIS A 126 -0.01 10.03 -4.21
CA HIS A 126 0.82 9.07 -3.47
C HIS A 126 0.93 7.73 -4.18
N HIS A 127 -0.18 7.24 -4.75
CA HIS A 127 -0.20 5.92 -5.38
C HIS A 127 0.90 5.77 -6.44
N ARG A 128 1.01 6.75 -7.36
CA ARG A 128 2.00 6.69 -8.42
C ARG A 128 3.41 6.88 -7.89
N LEU A 129 3.61 7.80 -6.94
CA LEU A 129 4.93 8.05 -6.34
C LEU A 129 5.47 6.83 -5.58
N LEU A 130 4.61 6.15 -4.80
CA LEU A 130 4.97 4.93 -4.08
C LEU A 130 5.36 3.80 -5.03
N LEU A 131 4.62 3.63 -6.12
CA LEU A 131 4.94 2.64 -7.15
C LEU A 131 6.27 2.95 -7.86
N LEU A 132 6.53 4.23 -8.16
CA LEU A 132 7.80 4.64 -8.76
C LEU A 132 8.98 4.44 -7.79
N PHE A 133 8.77 4.69 -6.50
CA PHE A 133 9.77 4.43 -5.46
C PHE A 133 10.11 2.95 -5.37
N TYR A 134 9.09 2.08 -5.34
CA TYR A 134 9.28 0.63 -5.42
C TYR A 134 10.01 0.22 -6.70
N ARG A 135 9.60 0.75 -7.85
CA ARG A 135 10.17 0.38 -9.15
C ARG A 135 11.64 0.76 -9.27
N ALA A 136 12.02 1.96 -8.80
CA ALA A 136 13.42 2.39 -8.79
C ALA A 136 14.27 1.42 -7.94
N TRP A 137 13.79 1.05 -6.75
CA TRP A 137 14.45 0.06 -5.91
C TRP A 137 14.53 -1.32 -6.57
N ALA A 138 13.44 -1.79 -7.16
CA ALA A 138 13.38 -3.11 -7.78
C ALA A 138 14.30 -3.22 -9.01
N GLN A 139 14.47 -2.13 -9.77
CA GLN A 139 15.41 -2.06 -10.89
C GLN A 139 16.87 -2.04 -10.44
N ALA A 140 17.17 -1.38 -9.32
CA ALA A 140 18.52 -1.33 -8.76
C ALA A 140 18.95 -2.65 -8.08
N GLN A 141 17.99 -3.50 -7.71
CA GLN A 141 18.23 -4.80 -7.06
C GLN A 141 17.62 -5.94 -7.88
N PRO A 142 18.18 -6.26 -9.06
CA PRO A 142 17.70 -7.38 -9.87
C PRO A 142 17.90 -8.70 -9.11
N THR A 143 16.85 -9.52 -9.09
CA THR A 143 16.86 -10.92 -8.60
C THR A 143 17.39 -11.87 -9.65
#